data_AF-A0A1L3GNC6-F1
#
_entry.id   AF-A0A1L3GNC6-F1
#
_cell.length_a   1.000
_cell.length_b   1.000
_cell.length_c   1.000
_cell.angle_alpha   90.00
_cell.angle_beta   90.00
_cell.angle_gamma   90.00
#
_symmetry.space_group_name_H-M   'P 1'
#
loop_
_entity.id
_entity.type
_entity.pdbx_description
1 polymer ?
#
loop_
_entity_poly.entity_id
_entity_poly.type
_entity_poly.pdbx_seq_one_letter_code
_entity_poly.pdbx_strand_id
1 'polypeptide(L)'
;MEEQETTNEKIKTTSEKLWDSTRKTLHAAGFQANKYKRIVQKKIDLASLHKKVSTCHGDLGKLIDDIRESGAPDILAKNEVQELFNTLDNLKAEAAALEQEIEKLKAEEPPEEEPVEDQES
;
A
#
# COMPACT_ATOMS: atom_id res chain seq x y z
N MET A 1 28.12 -53.14 -1.45
CA MET A 1 26.70 -52.76 -1.27
C MET A 1 26.53 -51.32 -0.77
N GLU A 2 27.63 -50.61 -0.43
CA GLU A 2 27.62 -49.23 0.11
C GLU A 2 27.60 -48.11 -0.97
N GLU A 3 27.95 -48.40 -2.22
CA GLU A 3 27.95 -47.40 -3.30
C GLU A 3 26.54 -47.04 -3.82
N GLN A 4 25.55 -47.89 -3.56
CA GLN A 4 24.16 -47.69 -3.99
C GLN A 4 23.36 -46.81 -3.01
N GLU A 5 23.74 -46.76 -1.73
CA GLU A 5 23.08 -45.90 -0.73
C GLU A 5 23.53 -44.43 -0.86
N THR A 6 24.83 -44.20 -1.06
CA THR A 6 25.40 -42.84 -1.18
C THR A 6 24.94 -42.09 -2.45
N THR A 7 24.63 -42.80 -3.53
CA THR A 7 24.06 -42.20 -4.76
C THR A 7 22.59 -41.85 -4.58
N ASN A 8 21.84 -42.68 -3.85
CA ASN A 8 20.41 -42.46 -3.60
C ASN A 8 20.16 -41.29 -2.64
N GLU A 9 20.98 -41.13 -1.60
CA GLU A 9 20.93 -39.98 -0.67
C GLU A 9 21.26 -38.65 -1.36
N LYS A 10 22.24 -38.63 -2.28
CA LYS A 10 22.57 -37.41 -3.06
C LYS A 10 21.45 -36.99 -4.01
N ILE A 11 20.73 -37.95 -4.58
CA ILE A 11 19.58 -37.68 -5.47
C ILE A 11 18.40 -37.14 -4.66
N LYS A 12 18.08 -37.74 -3.50
CA LYS A 12 17.02 -37.26 -2.59
C LYS A 12 17.27 -35.83 -2.12
N THR A 13 18.47 -35.56 -1.59
CA THR A 13 18.87 -34.22 -1.13
C THR A 13 18.88 -33.18 -2.24
N THR A 14 19.19 -33.56 -3.49
CA THR A 14 19.12 -32.66 -4.63
C THR A 14 17.67 -32.37 -5.05
N SER A 15 16.78 -33.37 -5.05
CA SER A 15 15.37 -33.18 -5.36
C SER A 15 14.62 -32.37 -4.30
N GLU A 16 14.95 -32.54 -3.03
CA GLU A 16 14.41 -31.75 -1.92
C GLU A 16 14.83 -30.28 -2.04
N LYS A 17 16.12 -30.01 -2.31
CA LYS A 17 16.62 -28.65 -2.56
C LYS A 17 15.93 -27.97 -3.74
N LEU A 18 15.64 -28.71 -4.82
CA LEU A 18 14.91 -28.18 -5.98
C LEU A 18 13.44 -27.89 -5.66
N TRP A 19 12.80 -28.75 -4.87
CA TRP A 19 11.44 -28.55 -4.39
C TRP A 19 11.34 -27.32 -3.48
N ASP A 20 12.24 -27.20 -2.50
CA ASP A 20 12.27 -26.07 -1.57
C ASP A 20 12.57 -24.75 -2.27
N SER A 21 13.49 -24.76 -3.24
CA SER A 21 13.80 -23.56 -4.04
C SER A 21 12.59 -23.10 -4.87
N THR A 22 11.84 -24.05 -5.43
CA THR A 22 10.63 -23.77 -6.21
C THR A 22 9.52 -23.25 -5.31
N ARG A 23 9.31 -23.86 -4.14
CA ARG A 23 8.35 -23.40 -3.12
C ARG A 23 8.65 -21.98 -2.66
N LYS A 24 9.91 -21.69 -2.33
CA LYS A 24 10.37 -20.34 -1.94
C LYS A 24 10.09 -19.31 -3.02
N THR A 25 10.38 -19.66 -4.28
CA THR A 25 10.13 -18.77 -5.43
C THR A 25 8.64 -18.51 -5.63
N LEU A 26 7.78 -19.53 -5.49
CA LEU A 26 6.32 -19.38 -5.58
C LEU A 26 5.76 -18.54 -4.43
N HIS A 27 6.22 -18.74 -3.19
CA HIS A 27 5.84 -17.93 -2.04
C HIS A 27 6.25 -16.47 -2.21
N ALA A 28 7.49 -16.21 -2.64
CA ALA A 28 7.98 -14.87 -2.92
C ALA A 28 7.18 -14.20 -4.05
N ALA A 29 6.92 -14.91 -5.14
CA ALA A 29 6.11 -14.39 -6.26
C ALA A 29 4.67 -14.07 -5.83
N GLY A 30 4.05 -14.94 -5.04
CA GLY A 30 2.72 -14.72 -4.48
C GLY A 30 2.67 -13.49 -3.57
N PHE A 31 3.67 -13.35 -2.68
CA PHE A 31 3.81 -12.18 -1.82
C PHE A 31 3.96 -10.88 -2.63
N GLN A 32 4.86 -10.86 -3.63
CA GLN A 32 5.07 -9.68 -4.48
C GLN A 32 3.83 -9.30 -5.27
N ALA A 33 3.09 -10.27 -5.81
CA ALA A 33 1.82 -10.03 -6.50
C ALA A 33 0.78 -9.39 -5.56
N ASN A 34 0.68 -9.90 -4.33
CA ASN A 34 -0.28 -9.39 -3.35
C ASN A 34 0.11 -7.98 -2.84
N LYS A 35 1.40 -7.74 -2.64
CA LYS A 35 1.97 -6.41 -2.34
C LYS A 35 1.66 -5.42 -3.46
N TYR A 36 1.91 -5.79 -4.71
CA TYR A 36 1.62 -4.95 -5.87
C TYR A 36 0.13 -4.59 -5.96
N LYS A 37 -0.76 -5.58 -5.79
CA LYS A 37 -2.22 -5.36 -5.76
C LYS A 37 -2.61 -4.32 -4.70
N ARG A 38 -2.10 -4.47 -3.46
CA ARG A 38 -2.36 -3.52 -2.37
C ARG A 38 -1.88 -2.11 -2.70
N ILE A 39 -0.67 -1.97 -3.26
CA ILE A 39 -0.12 -0.67 -3.68
C ILE A 39 -0.98 -0.03 -4.77
N VAL A 40 -1.40 -0.79 -5.79
CA VAL A 40 -2.24 -0.26 -6.87
C VAL A 40 -3.58 0.21 -6.34
N GLN A 41 -4.24 -0.56 -5.48
CA GLN A 41 -5.50 -0.15 -4.87
C GLN A 41 -5.35 1.16 -4.11
N LYS A 42 -4.33 1.29 -3.25
CA LYS A 42 -4.07 2.54 -2.52
C LYS A 42 -3.75 3.72 -3.42
N LYS A 43 -3.05 3.50 -4.55
CA LYS A 43 -2.80 4.56 -5.55
C LYS A 43 -4.09 5.02 -6.22
N ILE A 44 -5.02 4.11 -6.49
CA ILE A 44 -6.35 4.45 -7.02
C ILE A 44 -7.11 5.30 -6.01
N ASP A 45 -7.08 4.90 -4.73
CA ASP A 45 -7.73 5.64 -3.64
C ASP A 45 -7.10 7.04 -3.48
N LEU A 46 -5.77 7.15 -3.53
CA LEU A 46 -5.05 8.42 -3.49
C LEU A 46 -5.43 9.33 -4.67
N ALA A 47 -5.51 8.79 -5.89
CA ALA A 47 -5.96 9.55 -7.05
C ALA A 47 -7.40 10.05 -6.91
N SER A 48 -8.27 9.25 -6.27
CA SER A 48 -9.63 9.66 -5.92
C SER A 48 -9.63 10.81 -4.91
N LEU A 49 -8.79 10.75 -3.88
CA LEU A 49 -8.62 11.85 -2.91
C LEU A 49 -8.14 13.13 -3.58
N HIS A 50 -7.12 13.08 -4.45
CA HIS A 50 -6.65 14.28 -5.16
C HIS A 50 -7.75 14.92 -6.02
N LYS A 51 -8.62 14.11 -6.63
CA LYS A 51 -9.79 14.63 -7.35
C LYS A 51 -10.75 15.34 -6.39
N LYS A 52 -11.06 14.75 -5.23
CA LYS A 52 -11.89 15.38 -4.21
C LYS A 52 -11.30 16.70 -3.71
N VAL A 53 -9.99 16.76 -3.49
CA VAL A 53 -9.28 18.00 -3.11
C VAL A 53 -9.45 19.07 -4.18
N SER A 54 -9.27 18.71 -5.46
CA SER A 54 -9.46 19.64 -6.58
C SER A 54 -10.90 20.16 -6.67
N THR A 55 -11.89 19.27 -6.54
CA THR A 55 -13.31 19.65 -6.51
C THR A 55 -13.61 20.59 -5.34
N CYS A 56 -13.15 20.26 -4.13
CA CYS A 56 -13.37 21.08 -2.95
C CYS A 56 -12.72 22.47 -3.06
N HIS A 57 -11.54 22.56 -3.69
CA HIS A 57 -10.94 23.86 -4.03
C HIS A 57 -11.79 24.68 -5.01
N GLY A 58 -12.39 24.03 -6.00
CA GLY A 58 -13.33 24.67 -6.94
C GLY A 58 -14.59 25.18 -6.23
N ASP A 59 -15.18 24.35 -5.37
CA ASP A 59 -16.36 24.71 -4.59
C ASP A 59 -16.08 25.88 -3.63
N LEU A 60 -14.91 25.86 -2.97
CA LEU A 60 -14.46 26.95 -2.11
C LEU A 60 -14.26 28.26 -2.88
N GLY A 61 -13.64 28.20 -4.07
CA GLY A 61 -13.45 29.37 -4.92
C GLY A 61 -14.79 29.98 -5.32
N LYS A 62 -15.73 29.14 -5.78
CA LYS A 62 -17.08 29.57 -6.14
C LYS A 62 -17.81 30.20 -4.94
N LEU A 63 -17.75 29.57 -3.77
CA LEU A 63 -18.39 30.10 -2.57
C LEU A 63 -17.82 31.47 -2.17
N ILE A 64 -16.49 31.63 -2.21
CA ILE A 64 -15.83 32.90 -1.92
C ILE A 64 -16.28 33.98 -2.92
N ASP A 65 -16.36 33.65 -4.21
CA ASP A 65 -16.82 34.57 -5.24
C ASP A 65 -18.29 34.97 -5.02
N ASP A 66 -19.19 34.00 -4.76
CA ASP A 66 -20.60 34.25 -4.48
C ASP A 66 -20.79 35.17 -3.24
N ILE A 67 -20.04 34.92 -2.16
CA ILE A 67 -20.08 35.77 -0.95
C ILE A 67 -19.54 37.16 -1.25
N ARG A 68 -18.45 37.26 -2.03
CA ARG A 68 -17.87 38.54 -2.44
C ARG A 68 -18.85 39.37 -3.27
N GLU A 69 -19.54 38.74 -4.22
CA GLU A 69 -20.55 39.40 -5.07
C GLU A 69 -21.76 39.89 -4.26
N SER A 70 -22.11 39.17 -3.19
CA SER A 70 -23.18 39.60 -2.26
C SER A 70 -22.80 40.83 -1.41
N GLY A 71 -21.53 41.27 -1.45
CA GLY A 71 -21.04 42.40 -0.66
C GLY A 71 -20.88 42.11 0.83
N ALA A 72 -20.92 40.83 1.23
CA ALA A 72 -20.81 40.44 2.62
C ALA A 72 -19.40 40.74 3.17
N PRO A 73 -19.30 41.34 4.37
CA PRO A 73 -18.03 41.50 5.04
C PRO A 73 -17.54 40.16 5.61
N ASP A 74 -16.22 40.05 5.76
CA ASP A 74 -15.54 38.95 6.44
C ASP A 74 -15.89 37.55 5.88
N ILE A 75 -15.55 37.35 4.59
CA ILE A 75 -15.84 36.13 3.83
C ILE A 75 -15.24 34.88 4.50
N LEU A 76 -14.04 35.01 5.05
CA LEU A 76 -13.32 33.88 5.64
C LEU A 76 -13.92 33.43 6.97
N ALA A 77 -14.60 34.31 7.71
CA ALA A 77 -15.27 33.95 8.96
C ALA A 77 -16.61 33.23 8.75
N LYS A 78 -17.09 33.09 7.50
CA LYS A 78 -18.35 32.38 7.22
C LYS A 78 -18.19 30.89 7.52
N ASN A 79 -19.17 30.32 8.22
CA ASN A 79 -19.16 28.91 8.61
C ASN A 79 -18.97 27.97 7.41
N GLU A 80 -19.66 28.23 6.30
CA GLU A 80 -19.56 27.42 5.08
C GLU A 80 -18.14 27.41 4.51
N VAL A 81 -17.43 28.54 4.57
CA VAL A 81 -16.02 28.66 4.15
C VAL A 81 -15.11 27.88 5.10
N GLN A 82 -15.35 27.99 6.42
CA GLN A 82 -14.61 27.23 7.43
C GLN A 82 -14.83 25.71 7.31
N GLU A 83 -16.05 25.27 7.01
CA GLU A 83 -16.37 23.85 6.77
C GLU A 83 -15.61 23.29 5.55
N LEU A 84 -15.51 24.07 4.48
CA LEU A 84 -14.71 23.68 3.31
C LEU A 84 -13.21 23.67 3.62
N PHE A 85 -12.69 24.60 4.42
CA PHE A 85 -11.30 24.53 4.88
C PHE A 85 -11.03 23.26 5.70
N ASN A 86 -11.90 22.95 6.67
CA ASN A 86 -11.78 21.72 7.46
C ASN A 86 -11.83 20.47 6.58
N THR A 87 -12.70 20.47 5.56
CA THR A 87 -12.79 19.37 4.60
C THR A 87 -11.51 19.23 3.78
N LEU A 88 -10.93 20.33 3.29
CA LEU A 88 -9.65 20.33 2.57
C LEU A 88 -8.51 19.79 3.44
N ASP A 89 -8.45 20.21 4.70
CA ASP A 89 -7.39 19.79 5.63
C ASP A 89 -7.51 18.29 5.94
N ASN A 90 -8.72 17.79 6.15
CA ASN A 90 -8.98 16.35 6.33
C ASN A 90 -8.58 15.56 5.08
N LEU A 91 -8.98 15.99 3.89
CA LEU A 91 -8.62 15.32 2.63
C LEU A 91 -7.11 15.30 2.40
N LYS A 92 -6.40 16.39 2.73
CA LYS A 92 -4.94 16.44 2.64
C LYS A 92 -4.27 15.51 3.64
N ALA A 93 -4.77 15.45 4.87
CA ALA A 93 -4.27 14.53 5.90
C ALA A 93 -4.46 13.07 5.50
N GLU A 94 -5.63 12.71 4.97
CA GLU A 94 -5.90 11.36 4.45
C GLU A 94 -5.00 11.01 3.26
N ALA A 95 -4.76 11.95 2.35
CA ALA A 95 -3.84 11.75 1.22
C ALA A 95 -2.41 11.46 1.70
N ALA A 96 -1.90 12.27 2.65
CA ALA A 96 -0.58 12.06 3.24
C ALA A 96 -0.48 10.71 3.98
N ALA A 97 -1.54 10.28 4.67
CA ALA A 97 -1.58 8.98 5.32
C ALA A 97 -1.51 7.83 4.29
N LEU A 98 -2.25 7.92 3.18
CA LEU A 98 -2.21 6.93 2.10
C LEU A 98 -0.83 6.86 1.42
N GLU A 99 -0.16 8.00 1.24
CA GLU A 99 1.21 8.05 0.70
C GLU A 99 2.19 7.30 1.63
N GLN A 100 2.12 7.55 2.93
CA GLN A 100 2.92 6.84 3.93
C GLN A 100 2.62 5.34 3.96
N GLU A 101 1.36 4.94 3.83
CA GLU A 101 1.00 3.52 3.75
C GLU A 101 1.53 2.86 2.49
N ILE A 102 1.53 3.56 1.35
CA ILE A 102 2.15 3.08 0.11
C ILE A 102 3.65 2.89 0.29
N GLU A 103 4.34 3.83 0.96
CA GLU A 103 5.78 3.68 1.27
C GLU A 103 6.05 2.49 2.19
N LYS A 104 5.24 2.30 3.23
CA LYS A 104 5.32 1.12 4.12
C LYS A 104 5.15 -0.18 3.36
N LEU A 105 4.14 -0.27 2.48
CA LEU A 105 3.93 -1.45 1.64
C LEU A 105 5.11 -1.69 0.68
N LYS A 106 5.71 -0.63 0.12
CA LYS A 106 6.90 -0.75 -0.74
C LYS A 106 8.11 -1.29 0.03
N ALA A 107 8.25 -0.95 1.31
CA ALA A 107 9.30 -1.45 2.19
C ALA A 107 8.99 -2.83 2.79
N GLU A 108 7.76 -3.35 2.66
CA GLU A 108 7.36 -4.66 3.19
C GLU A 108 8.15 -5.79 2.51
N GLU A 109 8.87 -6.57 3.31
CA GLU A 109 9.61 -7.76 2.87
C GLU A 109 8.75 -9.01 3.01
N PRO A 110 8.98 -10.05 2.18
CA PRO A 110 8.30 -11.33 2.36
C PRO A 110 8.63 -11.90 3.75
N PRO A 111 7.66 -12.53 4.43
CA PRO A 111 7.90 -13.10 5.75
C PRO A 111 9.04 -14.12 5.70
N GLU A 112 9.98 -14.03 6.63
CA GLU A 112 11.00 -15.07 6.84
C GLU A 112 10.27 -16.34 7.30
N GLU A 113 10.38 -17.42 6.51
CA GLU A 113 9.91 -18.74 6.95
C GLU A 113 10.82 -19.19 8.11
N GLU A 114 10.24 -19.54 9.26
CA GLU A 114 10.97 -20.15 10.37
C GLU A 114 11.76 -21.37 9.84
N PRO A 115 13.05 -21.52 10.21
CA PRO A 115 13.80 -22.69 9.82
C PRO A 115 13.09 -23.92 10.40
N VAL A 116 12.71 -24.84 9.52
CA VAL A 116 12.28 -26.17 9.93
C VAL A 116 13.50 -26.78 10.62
N GLU A 117 13.46 -26.87 11.95
CA GLU A 117 14.48 -27.61 12.69
C GLU A 117 14.47 -29.04 12.17
N ASP A 118 15.54 -29.40 11.45
CA ASP A 118 15.90 -30.79 11.19
C ASP A 118 16.10 -31.46 12.55
N GLN A 119 15.03 -31.99 13.14
CA GLN A 119 15.13 -32.94 14.23
C GLN A 119 15.62 -34.27 13.65
N GLU A 120 16.94 -34.39 13.47
CA GLU A 120 17.62 -35.69 13.40
C GLU A 120 17.27 -36.44 14.70
N SER A 121 16.56 -37.56 14.56
CA SER A 121 16.33 -38.57 15.60
C SER A 121 17.02 -39.86 15.21
#